data_AF-A0A4Z0A300-F1
#
_entry.id   AF-A0A4Z0A300-F1
#
_cell.length_a   1.000
_cell.length_b   1.000
_cell.length_c   1.000
_cell.angle_alpha   90.00
_cell.angle_beta   90.00
_cell.angle_gamma   90.00
#
_symmetry.space_group_name_H-M   'P 1'
#
loop_
_entity.id
_entity.type
_entity.pdbx_description
1 polymer ?
#
loop_
_entity_poly.entity_id
_entity_poly.type
_entity_poly.pdbx_seq_one_letter_code
_entity_poly.pdbx_strand_id
1 'polypeptide(L)'
;MLRSIPRYARLCRSRPAPVRYSSSASKEIHAESSPRPHPAIPSVPNTAYVAPTHPIPAPIQTDRTREVLALAEKYILPVYARPPLVMDHGKGIWIWDMDGRKYLDFTAGIAVNALGHADEGVAKVHAAVLHCLRKRSHSFMRAGPARSGE
;
A
#
# COMPACT_ATOMS: atom_id res chain seq x y z
N MET A 1 -53.14 -6.62 1.09
CA MET A 1 -52.24 -5.67 0.39
C MET A 1 -50.80 -6.17 0.46
N LEU A 2 -50.38 -6.99 -0.52
CA LEU A 2 -49.02 -7.53 -0.62
C LEU A 2 -48.13 -6.49 -1.29
N ARG A 3 -47.08 -6.05 -0.59
CA ARG A 3 -46.12 -5.05 -1.09
C ARG A 3 -45.06 -5.71 -1.98
N SER A 4 -44.78 -5.03 -3.08
CA SER A 4 -43.92 -5.39 -4.21
C SER A 4 -42.44 -5.58 -3.84
N ILE A 5 -41.82 -6.63 -4.37
CA ILE A 5 -40.37 -6.89 -4.35
C ILE A 5 -39.72 -6.20 -5.58
N PRO A 6 -38.55 -5.53 -5.47
CA PRO A 6 -37.95 -4.79 -6.58
C PRO A 6 -37.28 -5.69 -7.63
N ARG A 7 -37.43 -5.30 -8.90
CA ARG A 7 -36.98 -5.98 -10.12
C ARG A 7 -35.49 -5.73 -10.42
N TYR A 8 -34.58 -6.48 -9.80
CA TYR A 8 -33.13 -6.43 -10.15
C TYR A 8 -32.58 -7.74 -10.75
N ALA A 9 -33.41 -8.53 -11.42
CA ALA A 9 -32.97 -9.80 -12.02
C ALA A 9 -33.40 -9.91 -13.48
N ARG A 10 -32.93 -9.01 -14.36
CA ARG A 10 -33.13 -9.22 -15.82
C ARG A 10 -32.16 -8.42 -16.71
N LEU A 11 -30.86 -8.61 -16.57
CA LEU A 11 -29.89 -8.19 -17.59
C LEU A 11 -28.65 -9.09 -17.59
N CYS A 12 -28.78 -10.29 -18.16
CA CYS A 12 -27.68 -10.96 -18.87
C CYS A 12 -28.21 -12.25 -19.54
N ARG A 13 -28.78 -12.15 -20.74
CA ARG A 13 -29.09 -13.33 -21.58
C ARG A 13 -28.84 -13.04 -23.06
N SER A 14 -27.60 -12.73 -23.40
CA SER A 14 -27.11 -12.86 -24.77
C SER A 14 -25.84 -13.70 -24.74
N ARG A 15 -25.98 -15.00 -25.01
CA ARG A 15 -24.85 -15.90 -25.26
C ARG A 15 -24.27 -15.54 -26.63
N PRO A 16 -22.97 -15.18 -26.76
CA PRO A 16 -22.37 -15.04 -28.08
C PRO A 16 -22.28 -16.41 -28.77
N ALA A 17 -22.48 -16.43 -30.09
CA ALA A 17 -22.41 -17.63 -30.91
C ALA A 17 -20.99 -18.22 -30.93
N PRO A 18 -20.83 -19.56 -31.11
CA PRO A 18 -19.52 -20.19 -31.14
C PRO A 18 -18.76 -19.79 -32.40
N VAL A 19 -17.58 -19.20 -32.22
CA VAL A 19 -16.63 -18.89 -33.30
C VAL A 19 -16.01 -20.21 -33.77
N ARG A 20 -16.26 -20.59 -35.03
CA ARG A 20 -15.58 -21.73 -35.67
C ARG A 20 -14.21 -21.27 -36.17
N TYR A 21 -13.15 -21.80 -35.58
CA TYR A 21 -11.79 -21.57 -36.05
C TYR A 21 -11.44 -22.65 -37.08
N SER A 22 -11.13 -22.27 -38.33
CA SER A 22 -10.71 -23.22 -39.37
C SER A 22 -9.23 -23.61 -39.19
N SER A 23 -8.96 -24.89 -38.99
CA SER A 23 -7.61 -25.44 -38.81
C SER A 23 -6.94 -25.78 -40.16
N SER A 24 -6.51 -24.77 -40.92
CA SER A 24 -5.81 -25.00 -42.20
C SER A 24 -4.31 -24.63 -42.19
N ALA A 25 -3.68 -24.49 -41.03
CA ALA A 25 -2.26 -24.18 -40.91
C ALA A 25 -1.50 -25.29 -40.15
N SER A 26 -1.54 -26.51 -40.65
CA SER A 26 -0.80 -27.65 -40.09
C SER A 26 0.27 -28.23 -41.02
N LYS A 27 0.70 -27.48 -42.04
CA LYS A 27 1.81 -27.91 -42.91
C LYS A 27 2.86 -26.82 -42.96
N GLU A 28 4.11 -27.26 -42.78
CA GLU A 28 5.37 -26.52 -42.85
C GLU A 28 5.85 -25.89 -41.53
N ILE A 29 6.27 -26.75 -40.59
CA ILE A 29 7.40 -26.43 -39.72
C ILE A 29 8.48 -27.45 -40.06
N HIS A 30 9.25 -27.16 -41.11
CA HIS A 30 10.51 -27.85 -41.35
C HIS A 30 11.46 -27.52 -40.19
N ALA A 31 11.97 -28.58 -39.57
CA ALA A 31 12.89 -28.53 -38.45
C ALA A 31 14.26 -28.00 -38.90
N GLU A 32 14.57 -26.75 -38.57
CA GLU A 32 15.94 -26.23 -38.51
C GLU A 32 16.11 -25.55 -37.14
N SER A 33 16.13 -26.35 -36.07
CA SER A 33 16.37 -25.87 -34.71
C SER A 33 17.86 -25.95 -34.38
N SER A 34 18.68 -25.14 -35.03
CA SER A 34 20.00 -24.84 -34.45
C SER A 34 19.75 -24.12 -33.13
N PRO A 35 20.32 -24.57 -31.99
CA PRO A 35 20.15 -23.88 -30.72
C PRO A 35 20.63 -22.44 -30.89
N ARG A 36 19.76 -21.46 -30.66
CA ARG A 36 20.22 -20.08 -30.57
C ARG A 36 21.24 -20.04 -29.44
N PRO A 37 22.41 -19.39 -29.60
CA PRO A 37 23.35 -19.23 -28.51
C PRO A 37 22.62 -18.47 -27.40
N HIS A 38 22.27 -19.19 -26.33
CA HIS A 38 21.77 -18.54 -25.13
C HIS A 38 22.95 -17.79 -24.53
N PRO A 39 22.77 -16.51 -24.15
CA PRO A 39 23.83 -15.79 -23.45
C PRO A 39 24.24 -16.62 -22.24
N ALA A 40 25.55 -16.82 -22.09
CA ALA A 40 26.10 -17.59 -20.98
C ALA A 40 25.54 -17.02 -19.67
N ILE A 41 25.01 -17.90 -18.83
CA ILE A 41 24.53 -17.50 -17.50
C ILE A 41 25.75 -16.97 -16.76
N PRO A 42 25.72 -15.73 -16.23
CA PRO A 42 26.85 -15.18 -15.53
C PRO A 42 27.18 -16.05 -14.31
N SER A 43 28.47 -16.42 -14.17
CA SER A 43 28.97 -17.24 -13.07
C SER A 43 29.03 -16.49 -11.74
N VAL A 44 28.84 -15.17 -11.77
CA VAL A 44 28.84 -14.29 -10.61
C VAL A 44 27.50 -13.57 -10.51
N PRO A 45 27.01 -13.26 -9.30
CA PRO A 45 25.84 -12.41 -9.14
C PRO A 45 26.12 -11.04 -9.75
N ASN A 46 25.10 -10.45 -10.39
CA ASN A 46 25.21 -9.09 -10.94
C ASN A 46 25.33 -8.09 -9.79
N THR A 47 26.52 -7.61 -9.45
CA THR A 47 26.72 -6.62 -8.37
C THR A 47 26.53 -5.18 -8.81
N ALA A 48 26.10 -4.92 -10.06
CA ALA A 48 25.92 -3.56 -10.56
C ALA A 48 24.85 -2.76 -9.78
N TYR A 49 23.93 -3.43 -9.08
CA TYR A 49 22.91 -2.78 -8.24
C TYR A 49 23.43 -2.27 -6.89
N VAL A 50 24.65 -2.63 -6.50
CA VAL A 50 25.20 -2.28 -5.17
C VAL A 50 25.61 -0.80 -5.10
N ALA A 51 26.01 -0.22 -6.22
CA ALA A 51 26.36 1.18 -6.31
C ALA A 51 25.10 2.05 -6.55
N PRO A 52 24.89 3.14 -5.79
CA PRO A 52 23.84 4.10 -6.08
C PRO A 52 24.02 4.66 -7.50
N THR A 53 23.01 4.50 -8.36
CA THR A 53 23.06 4.96 -9.76
C THR A 53 22.86 6.47 -9.91
N HIS A 54 22.44 7.16 -8.84
CA HIS A 54 22.16 8.59 -8.86
C HIS A 54 22.80 9.24 -7.61
N PRO A 55 23.38 10.44 -7.74
CA PRO A 55 23.90 11.15 -6.59
C PRO A 55 22.73 11.47 -5.65
N ILE A 56 22.75 10.87 -4.46
CA ILE A 56 21.82 11.23 -3.40
C ILE A 56 22.35 12.54 -2.83
N PRO A 57 21.64 13.68 -2.99
CA PRO A 57 22.10 14.93 -2.40
C PRO A 57 22.27 14.74 -0.89
N ALA A 58 23.42 15.15 -0.36
CA ALA A 58 23.76 14.99 1.06
C ALA A 58 22.58 15.43 1.94
N PRO A 59 22.19 14.67 2.97
CA PRO A 59 21.03 15.01 3.80
C PRO A 59 21.16 16.45 4.30
N ILE A 60 20.21 17.30 3.90
CA ILE A 60 20.04 18.60 4.55
C ILE A 60 19.47 18.23 5.90
N GLN A 61 20.24 18.32 6.97
CA GLN A 61 19.74 18.12 8.32
C GLN A 61 19.60 19.50 8.96
N THR A 62 18.40 20.05 8.95
CA THR A 62 18.10 21.27 9.70
C THR A 62 18.19 21.00 11.21
N ASP A 63 18.28 22.07 11.99
CA ASP A 63 18.39 21.97 13.45
C ASP A 63 17.18 21.25 14.06
N ARG A 64 15.98 21.43 13.49
CA ARG A 64 14.77 20.69 13.91
C ARG A 64 14.93 19.18 13.73
N THR A 65 15.46 18.73 12.59
CA THR A 65 15.71 17.31 12.33
C THR A 65 16.70 16.74 13.36
N ARG A 66 17.77 17.49 13.68
CA ARG A 66 18.78 17.09 14.67
C ARG A 66 18.22 17.00 16.08
N GLU A 67 17.39 17.96 16.48
CA GLU A 67 16.72 17.95 17.78
C GLU A 67 15.84 16.72 17.97
N VAL A 68 15.04 16.36 16.96
CA VAL A 68 14.18 15.16 17.02
C VAL A 68 15.02 13.88 17.05
N LEU A 69 16.13 13.81 16.30
CA LEU A 69 17.04 12.68 16.36
C LEU A 69 17.68 12.53 17.75
N ALA A 70 18.09 13.62 18.39
CA ALA A 70 18.65 13.61 19.75
C ALA A 70 17.59 13.19 20.79
N LEU A 71 16.34 13.65 20.65
CA LEU A 71 15.23 13.19 21.49
C LEU A 71 14.98 11.69 21.30
N ALA A 72 15.00 11.21 20.05
CA ALA A 72 14.82 9.80 19.75
C ALA A 72 15.94 8.94 20.36
N GLU A 73 17.19 9.39 20.31
CA GLU A 73 18.32 8.68 20.93
C GLU A 73 18.19 8.62 22.46
N LYS A 74 17.69 9.69 23.09
CA LYS A 74 17.52 9.75 24.54
C LYS A 74 16.38 8.86 25.07
N TYR A 75 15.28 8.76 24.32
CA TYR A 75 14.03 8.16 24.82
C TYR A 75 13.63 6.85 24.13
N ILE A 76 14.21 6.49 22.98
CA ILE A 76 13.84 5.28 22.23
C ILE A 76 14.95 4.23 22.37
N LEU A 77 14.56 3.00 22.72
CA LEU A 77 15.48 1.87 22.77
C LEU A 77 16.05 1.55 21.36
N PRO A 78 17.36 1.27 21.22
CA PRO A 78 18.01 1.04 19.94
C PRO A 78 17.77 -0.38 19.40
N VAL A 79 16.50 -0.77 19.21
CA VAL A 79 16.10 -2.10 18.70
C VAL A 79 16.18 -2.18 17.17
N TYR A 80 16.08 -1.03 16.48
CA TYR A 80 16.13 -0.94 15.03
C TYR A 80 17.28 -0.05 14.56
N ALA A 81 17.96 -0.47 13.50
CA ALA A 81 18.92 0.37 12.78
C ALA A 81 18.16 1.42 11.96
N ARG A 82 17.86 2.56 12.57
CA ARG A 82 17.16 3.66 11.89
C ARG A 82 18.15 4.60 11.21
N PRO A 83 17.94 4.96 9.92
CA PRO A 83 18.72 6.02 9.29
C PRO A 83 18.45 7.36 10.02
N PRO A 84 19.42 8.30 9.99
CA PRO A 84 19.27 9.63 10.59
C PRO A 84 18.40 10.54 9.71
N LEU A 85 17.15 10.11 9.51
CA LEU A 85 16.14 10.72 8.65
C LEU A 85 14.82 10.76 9.42
N VAL A 86 14.15 11.90 9.39
CA VAL A 86 12.86 12.09 10.07
C VAL A 86 11.81 12.49 9.04
N MET A 87 10.80 11.64 8.87
CA MET A 87 9.65 11.90 8.01
C MET A 87 8.64 12.79 8.73
N ASP A 88 8.11 13.80 8.05
CA ASP A 88 7.14 14.74 8.59
C ASP A 88 5.70 14.35 8.20
N HIS A 89 5.44 14.19 6.90
CA HIS A 89 4.11 13.82 6.39
C HIS A 89 4.18 13.00 5.11
N GLY A 90 3.04 12.42 4.71
CA GLY A 90 2.90 11.64 3.48
C GLY A 90 1.49 11.75 2.89
N LYS A 91 1.38 11.61 1.57
CA LYS A 91 0.13 11.64 0.81
C LYS A 91 0.25 10.77 -0.45
N GLY A 92 -0.62 9.78 -0.56
CA GLY A 92 -0.58 8.80 -1.64
C GLY A 92 0.75 8.05 -1.64
N ILE A 93 1.47 8.08 -2.75
CA ILE A 93 2.78 7.41 -2.91
C ILE A 93 3.97 8.24 -2.43
N TRP A 94 3.74 9.49 -2.03
CA TRP A 94 4.80 10.45 -1.70
C TRP A 94 4.91 10.66 -0.20
N ILE A 95 6.14 10.81 0.28
CA ILE A 95 6.46 11.19 1.65
C ILE A 95 7.46 12.34 1.64
N TRP A 96 7.43 13.15 2.70
CA TRP A 96 8.30 14.30 2.88
C TRP A 96 9.04 14.21 4.19
N ASP A 97 10.31 14.57 4.19
CA ASP A 97 11.08 14.74 5.41
C ASP A 97 10.83 16.11 6.07
N MET A 98 11.35 16.28 7.29
CA MET A 98 11.29 17.56 8.01
C MET A 98 12.03 18.71 7.32
N ASP A 99 12.91 18.38 6.38
CA ASP A 99 13.73 19.31 5.60
C ASP A 99 13.06 19.68 4.26
N GLY A 100 11.84 19.17 4.01
CA GLY A 100 11.01 19.47 2.84
C GLY A 100 11.35 18.64 1.60
N ARG A 101 12.25 17.67 1.70
CA ARG A 101 12.61 16.79 0.59
C ARG A 101 11.50 15.78 0.35
N LYS A 102 11.17 15.59 -0.91
CA LYS A 102 10.10 14.70 -1.36
C LYS A 102 10.69 13.36 -1.82
N TYR A 103 10.16 12.27 -1.30
CA TYR A 103 10.57 10.91 -1.59
C TYR A 103 9.40 10.09 -2.13
N LEU A 104 9.69 9.19 -3.07
CA LEU A 104 8.76 8.17 -3.54
C LEU A 104 8.89 6.93 -2.65
N ASP A 105 7.80 6.51 -2.01
CA ASP A 105 7.84 5.37 -1.08
C ASP A 105 7.69 4.03 -1.81
N PHE A 106 8.79 3.29 -1.94
CA PHE A 106 8.81 1.92 -2.47
C PHE A 106 8.65 0.83 -1.41
N THR A 107 8.64 1.20 -0.13
CA THR A 107 8.49 0.25 0.99
C THR A 107 7.02 0.06 1.38
N ALA A 108 6.21 1.11 1.20
CA ALA A 108 4.84 1.21 1.67
C ALA A 108 4.70 0.78 3.15
N GLY A 109 5.73 1.06 3.98
CA GLY A 109 5.76 0.62 5.38
C GLY A 109 5.70 -0.91 5.53
N ILE A 110 6.51 -1.66 4.78
CA ILE A 110 6.43 -3.13 4.71
C ILE A 110 5.02 -3.55 4.23
N ALA A 111 4.61 -3.00 3.09
CA ALA A 111 3.31 -3.24 2.45
C ALA A 111 2.06 -2.89 3.28
N VAL A 112 2.19 -2.15 4.38
CA VAL A 112 1.06 -1.67 5.20
C VAL A 112 0.25 -0.61 4.47
N ASN A 113 0.92 0.33 3.82
CA ASN A 113 0.30 1.51 3.19
C ASN A 113 -0.13 1.22 1.75
N ALA A 114 -0.89 0.15 1.54
CA ALA A 114 -1.33 -0.30 0.22
C ALA A 114 -2.23 0.71 -0.52
N LEU A 115 -3.03 1.49 0.22
CA LEU A 115 -3.86 2.58 -0.32
C LEU A 115 -3.11 3.92 -0.41
N GLY A 116 -1.81 3.93 -0.06
CA GLY A 116 -1.01 5.13 0.07
C GLY A 116 -1.15 5.80 1.44
N HIS A 117 -0.23 6.73 1.70
CA HIS A 117 -0.20 7.54 2.91
C HIS A 117 -1.40 8.50 2.97
N ALA A 118 -2.00 8.63 4.15
CA ALA A 118 -3.10 9.56 4.42
C ALA A 118 -4.27 9.47 3.41
N ASP A 119 -4.74 8.25 3.15
CA ASP A 119 -5.95 8.02 2.36
C ASP A 119 -7.18 8.65 3.04
N GLU A 120 -7.95 9.41 2.26
CA GLU A 120 -9.11 10.15 2.78
C GLU A 120 -10.30 9.25 3.08
N GLY A 121 -10.45 8.15 2.34
CA GLY A 121 -11.50 7.17 2.60
C GLY A 121 -11.31 6.51 3.96
N VAL A 122 -10.10 5.99 4.20
CA VAL A 122 -9.71 5.38 5.47
C VAL A 122 -9.82 6.40 6.61
N ALA A 123 -9.32 7.62 6.44
CA ALA A 123 -9.39 8.65 7.47
C ALA A 123 -10.83 9.01 7.85
N LYS A 124 -11.74 9.14 6.88
CA LYS A 124 -13.16 9.42 7.12
C LYS A 124 -13.83 8.28 7.89
N VAL A 125 -13.56 7.03 7.50
CA VAL A 125 -14.10 5.84 8.18
C VAL A 125 -13.58 5.77 9.62
N HIS A 126 -12.28 5.97 9.84
CA HIS A 126 -11.69 6.01 11.18
C HIS A 126 -12.34 7.10 12.04
N ALA A 127 -12.50 8.31 11.51
CA ALA A 127 -13.15 9.41 12.23
C ALA A 127 -14.60 9.09 12.60
N ALA A 128 -15.37 8.48 11.68
CA ALA A 128 -16.74 8.07 11.94
C ALA A 128 -16.83 6.97 13.01
N VAL A 129 -15.95 5.96 12.95
CA VAL A 129 -15.90 4.87 13.93
C VAL A 129 -15.55 5.41 15.32
N LEU A 130 -14.52 6.26 15.42
CA LEU A 130 -14.14 6.92 16.67
C LEU A 130 -15.27 7.76 17.25
N HIS A 131 -16.02 8.49 16.39
CA HIS A 131 -17.19 9.23 16.81
C HIS A 131 -18.27 8.33 17.42
N CYS A 132 -18.62 7.24 16.72
CA CYS A 132 -19.62 6.27 17.16
C CYS A 132 -19.23 5.59 18.48
N LEU A 133 -17.99 5.12 18.60
CA LEU A 133 -17.49 4.45 19.80
C LEU A 133 -17.52 5.39 21.00
N ARG A 134 -17.00 6.62 20.86
CA ARG A 134 -17.00 7.61 21.95
C ARG A 134 -18.41 7.92 22.45
N LYS A 135 -19.38 8.06 21.54
CA LYS A 135 -20.79 8.29 21.91
C LYS A 135 -21.39 7.10 22.66
N ARG A 136 -21.17 5.87 22.18
CA ARG A 136 -21.68 4.65 22.85
C ARG A 136 -21.04 4.42 24.21
N SER A 137 -19.72 4.54 24.32
CA SER A 137 -19.01 4.35 25.59
C SER A 137 -19.46 5.36 26.65
N HIS A 138 -19.64 6.63 26.29
CA HIS A 138 -20.12 7.64 27.22
C HIS A 138 -21.58 7.39 27.67
N SER A 139 -22.47 6.96 26.76
CA SER A 139 -23.85 6.62 27.11
C SER A 139 -23.95 5.33 27.94
N PHE A 140 -23.15 4.31 27.65
CA PHE A 140 -23.11 3.07 28.40
C PHE A 140 -22.56 3.25 29.83
N MET A 141 -21.50 4.05 29.99
CA MET A 141 -20.92 4.33 31.32
C MET A 141 -21.83 5.21 32.19
N ARG A 142 -22.72 6.02 31.60
CA ARG A 142 -23.69 6.85 32.35
C ARG A 142 -24.98 6.10 32.69
N ALA A 143 -25.36 5.10 31.92
CA ALA A 143 -26.45 4.20 32.26
C ALA A 143 -25.92 3.17 33.27
N GLY A 144 -25.88 3.54 34.55
CA GLY A 144 -25.59 2.59 35.63
C GLY A 144 -26.54 1.38 35.57
N PRO A 145 -26.18 0.24 36.20
CA PRO A 145 -26.99 -0.97 36.16
C PRO A 145 -28.43 -0.65 36.55
N ALA A 146 -29.37 -1.06 35.70
CA ALA A 146 -30.80 -0.87 35.95
C ALA A 146 -31.11 -1.50 37.30
N ARG A 147 -31.41 -0.68 38.32
CA ARG A 147 -31.91 -1.17 39.60
C ARG A 147 -33.24 -1.86 39.30
N SER A 148 -33.26 -3.18 39.39
CA SER A 148 -34.48 -3.97 39.41
C SER A 148 -35.27 -3.55 40.66
N GLY A 149 -36.37 -2.83 40.45
CA GLY A 149 -37.28 -2.45 41.52
C GLY A 149 -38.09 -3.67 41.99
N GLU A 150 -38.04 -3.94 43.29
CA GLU A 150 -39.10 -4.58 44.07
C GLU A 150 -40.21 -3.56 44.39
#